data_AF-A0AAW8AXW0-F1
#
_entry.id   AF-A0AAW8AXW0-F1
#
_cell.length_a   1.000
_cell.length_b   1.000
_cell.length_c   1.000
_cell.angle_alpha   90.00
_cell.angle_beta   90.00
_cell.angle_gamma   90.00
#
_symmetry.space_group_name_H-M   'P 1'
#
loop_
_entity.id
_entity.type
_entity.pdbx_description
1 polymer ?
#
loop_
_entity_poly.entity_id
_entity_poly.type
_entity_poly.pdbx_seq_one_letter_code
_entity_poly.pdbx_strand_id
1 'polypeptide(L)'
;IQHIDNNKLIVSIDDTVLDKPYSQHMDLVSYFWSGKHHRSVKGINLITLYATDQNGQNIPINFRIYDKSESKTKNDYFMDM
;
A
#
# COMPACT_ATOMS: atom_id res chain seq x y z
N ILE A 1 0.10 5.68 24.76
CA ILE A 1 0.14 4.32 24.15
C ILE A 1 -1.32 3.92 23.99
N GLN A 2 -1.86 3.91 22.76
CA GLN A 2 -3.26 3.54 22.56
C GLN A 2 -3.47 2.10 23.03
N HIS A 3 -4.43 1.92 23.93
CA HIS A 3 -4.86 0.61 24.40
C HIS A 3 -5.64 -0.03 23.25
N ILE A 4 -5.04 -1.03 22.61
CA ILE A 4 -5.72 -1.82 21.60
C ILE A 4 -6.37 -2.99 22.34
N ASP A 5 -7.69 -2.92 22.51
CA ASP A 5 -8.47 -4.07 22.94
C ASP A 5 -8.43 -5.12 21.82
N ASN A 6 -7.58 -6.14 22.00
CA ASN A 6 -7.28 -7.18 21.02
C ASN A 6 -8.47 -8.06 20.61
N ASN A 7 -9.70 -7.79 21.07
CA ASN A 7 -10.81 -8.71 20.87
C ASN A 7 -11.57 -8.56 19.56
N LYS A 8 -11.48 -7.43 18.82
CA LYS A 8 -12.04 -7.29 17.46
C LYS A 8 -11.42 -6.11 16.68
N LEU A 9 -10.18 -6.26 16.21
CA LEU A 9 -9.66 -5.41 15.13
C LEU A 9 -9.75 -6.16 13.81
N ILE A 10 -10.24 -5.50 12.77
CA ILE A 10 -10.16 -6.01 11.40
C ILE A 10 -8.93 -5.40 10.75
N VAL A 11 -7.99 -6.25 10.35
CA VAL A 11 -6.78 -5.81 9.64
C VAL A 11 -7.06 -5.87 8.14
N SER A 12 -6.84 -4.74 7.47
CA SER A 12 -7.03 -4.59 6.03
C SER A 12 -5.74 -4.15 5.38
N ILE A 13 -5.50 -4.71 4.20
CA ILE A 13 -4.35 -4.39 3.35
C ILE A 13 -4.91 -3.83 2.06
N ASP A 14 -4.36 -2.71 1.61
CA ASP A 14 -4.72 -2.10 0.33
C ASP A 14 -3.48 -1.63 -0.41
N ASP A 15 -3.53 -1.67 -1.74
CA ASP A 15 -2.48 -1.17 -2.61
C ASP A 15 -2.98 -0.01 -3.48
N THR A 16 -2.36 1.15 -3.32
CA THR A 16 -2.72 2.36 -4.05
C THR A 16 -1.59 2.78 -4.97
N VAL A 17 -1.91 3.06 -6.23
CA VAL A 17 -0.97 3.66 -7.18
C VAL A 17 -1.11 5.18 -7.12
N LEU A 18 -0.05 5.85 -6.65
CA LEU A 18 0.06 7.30 -6.72
C LEU A 18 0.56 7.70 -8.10
N ASP A 19 -0.34 8.25 -8.91
CA ASP A 19 -0.02 8.70 -10.26
C ASP A 19 1.04 9.81 -10.25
N LYS A 20 2.12 9.58 -11.02
CA LYS A 20 3.23 10.52 -11.21
C LYS A 20 3.53 10.68 -12.71
N PRO A 21 2.59 11.23 -13.50
CA PRO A 21 2.71 11.29 -14.96
C PRO A 21 3.90 12.13 -15.44
N TYR A 22 4.32 13.14 -14.66
CA TYR A 22 5.42 14.04 -15.01
C TYR A 22 6.77 13.66 -14.39
N SER A 23 6.84 12.60 -13.56
CA SER A 23 8.12 12.18 -12.98
C SER A 23 8.97 11.52 -14.07
N GLN A 24 10.16 12.05 -14.32
CA GLN A 24 11.05 11.60 -15.40
C GLN A 24 11.96 10.46 -14.91
N HIS A 25 12.67 10.66 -13.80
CA HIS A 25 13.65 9.73 -13.23
C HIS A 25 13.56 9.68 -11.71
N MET A 26 12.94 8.61 -11.19
CA MET A 26 12.94 8.24 -9.79
C MET A 26 12.92 6.71 -9.75
N ASP A 27 13.81 6.10 -8.98
CA ASP A 27 14.01 4.64 -8.97
C ASP A 27 12.72 3.86 -8.60
N LEU A 28 11.89 4.47 -7.75
CA LEU A 28 10.62 3.88 -7.29
C LEU A 28 9.43 4.14 -8.23
N VAL A 29 9.59 4.99 -9.26
CA VAL A 29 8.50 5.29 -10.21
C VAL A 29 8.49 4.24 -11.31
N SER A 30 7.38 3.55 -11.45
CA SER A 30 7.21 2.56 -12.50
C SER A 30 5.78 2.50 -13.04
N TYR A 31 5.56 1.64 -14.03
CA TYR A 31 4.24 1.37 -14.56
C TYR A 31 3.52 0.33 -13.71
N PHE A 32 2.33 0.70 -13.24
CA PHE A 32 1.41 -0.13 -12.47
C PHE A 32 0.01 -0.04 -13.07
N TRP A 33 -0.77 -1.12 -12.97
CA TRP A 33 -2.17 -1.09 -13.38
C TRP A 33 -2.98 -0.22 -12.42
N SER A 34 -3.71 0.77 -12.93
CA SER A 34 -4.65 1.56 -12.15
C SER A 34 -6.07 1.19 -12.53
N GLY A 35 -6.83 0.69 -11.55
CA GLY A 35 -8.24 0.39 -11.72
C GLY A 35 -9.06 1.61 -12.12
N LYS A 36 -8.72 2.79 -11.58
CA LYS A 36 -9.39 4.06 -11.92
C LYS A 36 -9.25 4.43 -13.39
N HIS A 37 -8.06 4.21 -13.95
CA HIS A 37 -7.76 4.58 -15.34
C HIS A 37 -8.00 3.42 -16.33
N HIS A 38 -8.27 2.21 -15.85
CA HIS A 38 -8.37 0.98 -16.65
C HIS A 38 -7.16 0.77 -17.58
N ARG A 39 -5.97 1.17 -17.13
CA ARG A 39 -4.72 1.06 -17.89
C ARG A 39 -3.52 1.09 -16.95
N SER A 40 -2.37 0.69 -17.49
CA SER A 40 -1.09 0.94 -16.84
C SER A 40 -0.78 2.45 -16.83
N VAL A 41 -0.49 2.97 -15.64
CA VAL A 41 -0.15 4.36 -15.39
C VAL A 41 1.24 4.44 -14.74
N LYS A 42 1.95 5.54 -14.99
CA LYS A 42 3.24 5.79 -14.38
C LYS A 42 3.01 6.35 -12.98
N GLY A 43 3.52 5.68 -11.96
CA GLY A 43 3.28 6.05 -10.58
C GLY A 43 4.17 5.32 -9.59
N ILE A 44 3.84 5.45 -8.32
CA ILE A 44 4.47 4.75 -7.20
C ILE A 44 3.39 3.88 -6.57
N ASN A 45 3.65 2.58 -6.39
CA ASN A 45 2.70 1.70 -5.71
C ASN A 45 3.01 1.68 -4.21
N LEU A 46 2.04 2.13 -3.42
CA LEU A 46 2.07 2.17 -1.97
C LEU A 46 1.20 1.04 -1.44
N ILE A 47 1.78 0.17 -0.63
CA ILE A 47 1.09 -0.90 0.08
C ILE A 47 0.84 -0.39 1.51
N THR A 48 -0.41 -0.38 1.92
CA THR A 48 -0.82 0.10 3.25
C THR A 48 -1.47 -1.01 4.05
N LEU A 49 -1.12 -1.07 5.33
CA LEU A 49 -1.73 -1.94 6.32
C LEU A 49 -2.39 -1.06 7.38
N TYR A 50 -3.70 -1.20 7.54
CA TYR A 50 -4.45 -0.48 8.53
C TYR A 50 -5.39 -1.41 9.28
N ALA A 51 -5.61 -1.13 10.56
CA ALA A 51 -6.63 -1.79 11.35
C ALA A 51 -7.85 -0.89 11.45
N THR A 52 -9.02 -1.48 11.34
CA THR A 52 -10.29 -0.83 11.64
C THR A 52 -10.81 -1.38 12.97
N ASP A 53 -11.13 -0.48 13.90
CA ASP A 53 -11.77 -0.84 15.15
C ASP A 53 -13.28 -1.11 14.96
N GLN A 54 -13.94 -1.61 16.01
CA GLN A 54 -15.39 -1.85 15.98
C GLN A 54 -16.21 -0.56 15.81
N ASN A 55 -15.62 0.59 16.07
CA ASN A 55 -16.26 1.89 15.96
C ASN A 55 -16.04 2.52 14.56
N GLY A 56 -15.37 1.79 13.65
CA GLY A 56 -15.07 2.24 12.29
C GLY A 56 -13.88 3.21 12.19
N GLN A 57 -13.08 3.34 13.24
CA GLN A 57 -11.86 4.14 13.22
C GLN A 57 -10.72 3.36 12.57
N ASN A 58 -10.12 3.96 11.54
CA ASN A 58 -8.99 3.40 10.81
C ASN A 58 -7.67 3.87 11.46
N ILE A 59 -6.86 2.91 11.87
CA ILE A 59 -5.57 3.10 12.52
C ILE A 59 -4.48 2.62 11.54
N PRO A 60 -3.58 3.50 11.06
CA PRO A 60 -2.47 3.07 10.23
C PRO A 60 -1.49 2.22 11.06
N ILE A 61 -1.20 1.01 10.60
CA ILE A 61 -0.27 0.10 11.27
C ILE A 61 1.10 0.18 10.60
N ASN A 62 1.15 -0.04 9.29
CA ASN A 62 2.40 -0.14 8.56
C ASN A 62 2.20 0.25 7.08
N PHE A 63 3.27 0.61 6.39
CA PHE A 63 3.24 0.85 4.96
C PHE A 63 4.56 0.43 4.32
N ARG A 64 4.50 0.00 3.06
CA ARG A 64 5.66 -0.31 2.23
C ARG A 64 5.51 0.36 0.87
N ILE A 65 6.64 0.75 0.29
CA ILE A 65 6.68 1.22 -1.09
C ILE A 65 7.19 0.07 -1.93
N TYR A 66 6.46 -0.28 -2.99
CA TYR A 66 6.88 -1.35 -3.87
C TYR A 66 8.07 -0.90 -4.71
N ASP A 67 9.21 -1.59 -4.52
CA ASP A 67 10.39 -1.44 -5.36
C ASP A 67 10.55 -2.67 -6.28
N LYS A 68 10.72 -2.40 -7.58
CA LYS A 68 10.97 -3.43 -8.60
C LYS A 68 12.38 -4.01 -8.50
N SER A 69 13.33 -3.28 -7.91
CA SER A 69 14.71 -3.72 -7.76
C SER A 69 14.83 -4.91 -6.80
N GLU A 70 13.95 -4.98 -5.80
CA GLU A 70 13.97 -6.04 -4.78
C GLU A 70 13.54 -7.41 -5.32
N SER A 71 13.05 -7.50 -6.56
CA SER A 71 12.52 -8.74 -7.16
C SER A 71 11.42 -9.42 -6.35
N LYS A 72 10.81 -8.68 -5.41
CA LYS A 72 9.69 -9.10 -4.58
C LYS A 72 8.37 -8.82 -5.29
N THR A 73 7.42 -9.74 -5.15
CA THR A 73 6.03 -9.54 -5.53
C THR A 73 5.29 -8.75 -4.44
N LYS A 74 4.12 -8.19 -4.76
CA LYS A 74 3.27 -7.54 -3.76
C LYS A 74 2.96 -8.47 -2.57
N ASN A 75 2.77 -9.76 -2.83
CA ASN A 75 2.53 -10.76 -1.79
C ASN A 75 3.74 -10.95 -0.87
N ASP A 76 4.96 -10.85 -1.38
CA ASP A 76 6.16 -10.93 -0.55
C ASP A 76 6.23 -9.73 0.41
N TYR A 77 5.91 -8.53 -0.08
CA TYR A 77 5.77 -7.36 0.79
C TYR A 77 4.66 -7.53 1.82
N PHE A 78 3.59 -8.28 1.51
CA PHE A 78 2.52 -8.57 2.48
C PHE A 78 3.00 -9.52 3.59
N MET A 79 3.83 -10.52 3.27
CA MET A 79 4.38 -11.44 4.27
C MET A 79 5.44 -10.76 5.17
N ASP A 80 6.09 -9.71 4.67
CA ASP A 80 7.09 -8.90 5.39
C ASP A 80 6.50 -7.81 6.32
N MET A 81 5.16 -7.68 6.39
CA MET A 81 4.43 -6.65 7.15
C MET A 81 3.69 -7.22 8.35
#